data_AF-A0A913WUR6-F1
#
_entry.id   AF-A0A913WUR6-F1
#
_cell.length_a   1.000
_cell.length_b   1.000
_cell.length_c   1.000
_cell.angle_alpha   90.00
_cell.angle_beta   90.00
_cell.angle_gamma   90.00
#
_symmetry.space_group_name_H-M   'P 1'
#
loop_
_entity.id
_entity.type
_entity.pdbx_description
1 polymer ?
#
loop_
_entity_poly.entity_id
_entity_poly.type
_entity_poly.pdbx_seq_one_letter_code
_entity_poly.pdbx_strand_id
1 'polypeptide(L)'
;MAYVSTSHLVRGITHQQRVTRLYRNSLKHLLSWCIGREGWRKEALELRARFDANKEETDRKKIAAIMDQAEVEFEQRKHPYPYLGPTVPDGSKWERNTPPAPHVLMMLPQEEEWYKEMMDYANYKTD
;
A
#
# COMPACT_ATOMS: atom_id res chain seq x y z
N MET A 1 0.65 1.25 18.40
CA MET A 1 0.57 0.06 17.51
C MET A 1 -0.22 0.47 16.28
N ALA A 2 0.46 0.73 15.16
CA ALA A 2 -0.20 1.13 13.92
C ALA A 2 -0.98 -0.07 13.36
N TYR A 3 -2.30 -0.04 13.55
CA TYR A 3 -3.22 -0.98 12.92
C TYR A 3 -3.20 -0.64 11.43
N VAL A 4 -2.51 -1.43 10.61
CA VAL A 4 -2.78 -1.41 9.17
C VAL A 4 -4.24 -1.82 9.04
N SER A 5 -5.12 -0.81 8.97
CA SER A 5 -6.57 -0.98 8.89
C SER A 5 -6.83 -2.04 7.83
N THR A 6 -7.48 -3.13 8.25
CA THR A 6 -7.76 -4.32 7.45
C THR A 6 -8.49 -3.89 6.17
N SER A 7 -7.72 -3.58 5.12
CA SER A 7 -8.21 -2.86 3.93
C SER A 7 -9.27 -3.63 3.14
N HIS A 8 -9.39 -4.93 3.42
CA HIS A 8 -10.40 -5.82 2.86
C HIS A 8 -11.74 -5.79 3.62
N LEU A 9 -11.80 -5.28 4.85
CA LEU A 9 -13.04 -5.12 5.66
C LEU A 9 -13.72 -3.76 5.46
N VAL A 10 -13.27 -2.97 4.48
CA VAL A 10 -13.86 -1.66 4.17
C VAL A 10 -15.29 -1.84 3.65
N ARG A 11 -16.25 -1.13 4.25
CA ARG A 11 -17.67 -1.17 3.83
C ARG A 11 -17.87 -0.52 2.46
N GLY A 12 -18.87 -0.97 1.72
CA GLY A 12 -19.25 -0.39 0.43
C GLY A 12 -18.40 -0.84 -0.77
N ILE A 13 -17.61 -1.90 -0.63
CA ILE A 13 -16.83 -2.48 -1.74
C ILE A 13 -17.54 -3.68 -2.36
N THR A 14 -17.22 -3.96 -3.62
CA THR A 14 -17.76 -5.14 -4.31
C THR A 14 -17.11 -6.42 -3.78
N HIS A 15 -17.78 -7.57 -3.95
CA HIS A 15 -17.22 -8.87 -3.57
C HIS A 15 -15.85 -9.13 -4.22
N GLN A 16 -15.71 -8.84 -5.52
CA GLN A 16 -14.44 -8.98 -6.24
C GLN A 16 -13.33 -8.10 -5.62
N GLN A 17 -13.65 -6.87 -5.23
CA GLN A 17 -12.68 -6.00 -4.55
C GLN A 17 -12.29 -6.55 -3.18
N ARG A 18 -13.26 -7.08 -2.42
CA ARG A 18 -13.01 -7.72 -1.11
C ARG A 18 -12.04 -8.89 -1.23
N VAL A 19 -12.31 -9.81 -2.18
CA VAL A 19 -11.46 -10.99 -2.45
C VAL A 19 -10.07 -10.60 -2.93
N THR A 20 -9.97 -9.69 -3.91
CA THR A 20 -8.67 -9.25 -4.44
C THR A 20 -7.82 -8.52 -3.40
N ARG A 21 -8.44 -7.73 -2.52
CA ARG A 21 -7.75 -7.09 -1.39
C ARG A 21 -7.29 -8.12 -0.37
N LEU A 22 -8.12 -9.08 0.00
CA LEU A 22 -7.75 -10.18 0.91
C LEU A 22 -6.55 -10.94 0.34
N TYR A 23 -6.63 -11.39 -0.91
CA TYR A 23 -5.54 -12.12 -1.59
C TYR A 23 -4.22 -11.32 -1.60
N ARG A 24 -4.27 -10.03 -1.97
CA ARG A 24 -3.10 -9.15 -1.97
C ARG A 24 -2.51 -8.99 -0.57
N ASN A 25 -3.34 -8.84 0.46
CA ASN A 25 -2.89 -8.71 1.84
C ASN A 25 -2.27 -10.02 2.33
N SER A 26 -2.89 -11.16 2.08
CA SER A 26 -2.37 -12.48 2.42
C SER A 26 -0.96 -12.69 1.86
N LEU A 27 -0.73 -12.37 0.58
CA LEU A 27 0.61 -12.46 -0.03
C LEU A 27 1.65 -11.55 0.63
N LYS A 28 1.27 -10.32 1.02
CA LYS A 28 2.17 -9.37 1.69
C LYS A 28 2.55 -9.83 3.10
N HIS A 29 1.59 -10.34 3.86
CA HIS A 29 1.86 -10.87 5.20
C HIS A 29 2.67 -12.17 5.12
N LEU A 30 2.40 -13.02 4.14
CA LEU A 30 3.20 -14.21 3.85
C LEU A 30 4.64 -13.86 3.50
N LEU A 31 4.86 -12.80 2.71
CA LEU A 31 6.20 -12.26 2.44
C LEU A 31 6.87 -11.69 3.69
N SER A 32 6.10 -11.17 4.65
CA SER A 32 6.65 -10.65 5.90
C SER A 32 7.10 -11.77 6.85
N TRP A 33 6.48 -12.95 6.79
CA TRP A 33 6.91 -14.14 7.52
C TRP A 33 8.11 -14.83 6.86
N CYS A 34 8.11 -14.95 5.53
CA CYS A 34 9.16 -15.66 4.80
C CYS A 34 10.32 -14.73 4.44
N ILE A 35 11.49 -14.93 5.07
CA ILE A 35 12.70 -14.14 4.78
C ILE A 35 13.23 -14.43 3.35
N GLY A 36 13.18 -15.70 2.91
CA GLY A 36 13.69 -16.15 1.61
C GLY A 36 12.64 -16.17 0.50
N ARG A 37 13.04 -15.78 -0.72
CA ARG A 37 12.14 -15.73 -1.90
C ARG A 37 11.68 -17.10 -2.39
N GLU A 38 12.51 -18.13 -2.27
CA GLU A 38 12.18 -19.49 -2.72
C GLU A 38 11.06 -20.10 -1.87
N GLY A 39 11.21 -20.05 -0.53
CA GLY A 39 10.19 -20.49 0.42
C GLY A 39 8.90 -19.69 0.25
N TRP A 40 9.00 -18.36 0.14
CA TRP A 40 7.84 -17.51 -0.12
C TRP A 40 7.09 -17.91 -1.41
N ARG A 41 7.81 -18.22 -2.49
CA ARG A 41 7.19 -18.56 -3.78
C ARG A 41 6.39 -19.86 -3.70
N LYS A 42 6.89 -20.87 -2.99
CA LYS A 42 6.17 -22.13 -2.77
C LYS A 42 4.84 -21.87 -2.06
N GLU A 43 4.90 -21.18 -0.92
CA GLU A 43 3.74 -20.83 -0.12
C GLU A 43 2.75 -19.92 -0.88
N ALA A 44 3.24 -18.99 -1.69
CA ALA A 44 2.41 -18.11 -2.51
C ALA A 44 1.66 -18.88 -3.62
N LEU A 45 2.27 -19.91 -4.21
CA LEU A 45 1.60 -20.77 -5.19
C LEU A 45 0.53 -21.64 -4.54
N GLU A 46 0.80 -22.19 -3.35
CA GLU A 46 -0.19 -22.93 -2.57
C GLU A 46 -1.38 -22.04 -2.19
N LEU A 47 -1.12 -20.81 -1.75
CA LEU A 47 -2.16 -19.82 -1.50
C LEU A 47 -2.97 -19.53 -2.78
N ARG A 48 -2.31 -19.31 -3.92
CA ARG A 48 -3.00 -19.07 -5.20
C ARG A 48 -3.91 -20.25 -5.57
N ALA A 49 -3.42 -21.48 -5.43
CA ALA A 49 -4.19 -22.68 -5.73
C ALA A 49 -5.46 -22.80 -4.87
N ARG A 50 -5.39 -22.42 -3.58
CA ARG A 50 -6.56 -22.37 -2.69
C ARG A 50 -7.61 -21.35 -3.15
N PHE A 51 -7.19 -20.19 -3.63
CA PHE A 51 -8.11 -19.19 -4.20
C PHE A 51 -8.71 -19.66 -5.53
N ASP A 52 -7.91 -20.29 -6.39
CA ASP A 52 -8.39 -20.80 -7.68
C ASP A 52 -9.36 -21.97 -7.53
N ALA A 53 -9.18 -22.82 -6.52
CA ALA A 53 -10.10 -23.93 -6.24
C ALA A 53 -11.55 -23.47 -5.94
N ASN A 54 -11.72 -22.25 -5.41
CA ASN A 54 -13.03 -21.70 -5.03
C ASN A 54 -13.54 -20.62 -6.01
N LYS A 55 -12.87 -20.45 -7.16
CA LYS A 55 -13.15 -19.35 -8.10
C LYS A 55 -14.50 -19.49 -8.81
N GLU A 56 -14.88 -20.72 -9.15
CA GLU A 56 -16.07 -21.03 -9.95
C GLU A 56 -17.32 -21.31 -9.08
N GLU A 57 -17.23 -21.05 -7.77
CA GLU A 57 -18.36 -21.24 -6.86
C GLU A 57 -19.48 -20.22 -7.14
N THR A 58 -20.71 -20.72 -7.25
CA THR A 58 -21.89 -19.90 -7.61
C THR A 58 -22.86 -19.70 -6.43
N ASP A 59 -22.82 -20.58 -5.43
CA ASP A 59 -23.70 -20.50 -4.27
C ASP A 59 -23.27 -19.36 -3.33
N ARG A 60 -24.09 -18.32 -3.28
CA ARG A 60 -23.86 -17.12 -2.46
C ARG A 60 -23.65 -17.42 -0.97
N LYS A 61 -24.33 -18.43 -0.41
CA LYS A 61 -24.18 -18.77 1.01
C LYS A 61 -22.81 -19.38 1.28
N LYS A 62 -22.36 -20.28 0.40
CA LYS A 62 -21.03 -20.88 0.48
C LYS A 62 -19.94 -19.85 0.29
N ILE A 63 -20.07 -18.96 -0.70
CA ILE A 63 -19.11 -17.87 -0.94
C ILE A 63 -18.95 -17.00 0.31
N ALA A 64 -20.04 -16.61 0.96
CA ALA A 64 -20.00 -15.82 2.19
C ALA A 64 -19.28 -16.58 3.32
N ALA A 65 -19.62 -17.86 3.51
CA ALA A 65 -18.98 -18.70 4.53
C ALA A 65 -17.47 -18.89 4.29
N ILE A 66 -17.05 -19.13 3.04
CA ILE A 66 -15.64 -19.26 2.65
C ILE A 66 -14.91 -17.94 2.91
N MET A 67 -15.54 -16.81 2.57
CA MET A 67 -14.94 -15.50 2.78
C MET A 67 -14.73 -15.20 4.26
N ASP A 68 -15.75 -15.44 5.09
CA ASP A 68 -15.65 -15.21 6.54
C ASP A 68 -14.60 -16.12 7.18
N GLN A 69 -14.52 -17.40 6.77
CA GLN A 69 -13.47 -18.31 7.21
C GLN A 69 -12.07 -17.84 6.79
N ALA A 70 -11.91 -17.38 5.55
CA ALA A 70 -10.64 -16.89 5.04
C ALA A 70 -10.18 -15.61 5.76
N GLU A 71 -11.10 -14.73 6.14
CA GLU A 71 -10.81 -13.53 6.92
C GLU A 71 -10.39 -13.86 8.36
N VAL A 72 -11.07 -14.81 9.01
CA VAL A 72 -10.68 -15.31 10.33
C VAL A 72 -9.29 -15.95 10.28
N GLU A 73 -9.02 -16.77 9.28
CA GLU A 73 -7.71 -17.39 9.07
C GLU A 73 -6.62 -16.32 8.85
N PHE A 74 -6.89 -15.32 8.01
CA PHE A 74 -5.96 -14.23 7.77
C PHE A 74 -5.66 -13.45 9.05
N GLU A 75 -6.67 -13.13 9.85
CA GLU A 75 -6.51 -12.39 11.10
C GLU A 75 -5.67 -13.17 12.13
N GLN A 76 -5.80 -14.51 12.18
CA GLN A 76 -4.99 -15.37 13.03
C GLN A 76 -3.54 -15.47 12.56
N ARG A 77 -3.30 -15.47 11.24
CA ARG A 77 -1.97 -15.67 10.64
C ARG A 77 -1.26 -14.38 10.25
N LYS A 78 -1.87 -13.22 10.48
CA LYS A 78 -1.27 -11.93 10.12
C LYS A 78 0.02 -11.71 10.92
N HIS A 79 1.06 -11.26 10.23
CA HIS A 79 2.30 -10.86 10.88
C HIS A 79 2.06 -9.62 11.78
N PRO A 80 2.55 -9.59 13.04
CA PRO A 80 2.33 -8.47 13.97
C PRO A 80 2.96 -7.15 13.51
N TYR A 81 4.12 -7.22 12.82
CA TYR A 81 4.84 -6.06 12.27
C TYR A 81 5.17 -6.26 10.79
N PRO A 82 4.19 -6.13 9.88
CA PRO A 82 4.41 -6.43 8.46
C PRO A 82 5.41 -5.45 7.83
N TYR A 83 6.09 -5.89 6.76
CA TYR A 83 6.96 -4.99 6.01
C TYR A 83 6.15 -3.90 5.30
N LEU A 84 6.52 -2.64 5.55
CA LEU A 84 5.95 -1.46 4.92
C LEU A 84 7.01 -0.79 4.04
N GLY A 85 6.57 -0.23 2.91
CA GLY A 85 7.44 0.62 2.10
C GLY A 85 7.90 1.85 2.91
N PRO A 86 9.10 2.39 2.68
CA PRO A 86 9.57 3.53 3.46
C PRO A 86 8.67 4.76 3.34
N THR A 87 8.09 5.02 2.18
CA THR A 87 7.32 6.24 1.87
C THR A 87 5.81 6.07 1.94
N VAL A 88 5.31 4.89 2.31
CA VAL A 88 3.86 4.71 2.54
C VAL A 88 3.49 5.23 3.92
N PRO A 89 2.20 5.47 4.22
CA PRO A 89 1.75 5.73 5.58
C PRO A 89 2.31 4.69 6.56
N ASP A 90 2.75 5.15 7.72
CA ASP A 90 3.44 4.37 8.77
C ASP A 90 4.81 3.78 8.37
N GLY A 91 5.35 4.14 7.20
CA GLY A 91 6.70 3.81 6.77
C GLY A 91 7.77 4.66 7.46
N SER A 92 9.02 4.20 7.44
CA SER A 92 10.14 4.88 8.11
C SER A 92 10.50 6.27 7.55
N LYS A 93 10.07 6.57 6.33
CA LYS A 93 10.24 7.86 5.63
C LYS A 93 8.88 8.53 5.33
N TRP A 94 7.80 8.11 5.97
CA TRP A 94 6.50 8.76 5.85
C TRP A 94 6.60 10.22 6.31
N GLU A 95 6.06 11.14 5.52
CA GLU A 95 6.01 12.59 5.82
C GLU A 95 7.36 13.24 6.20
N ARG A 96 8.49 12.61 5.84
CA ARG A 96 9.82 13.15 6.19
C ARG A 96 10.10 14.48 5.50
N ASN A 97 9.70 14.62 4.23
CA ASN A 97 9.92 15.79 3.38
C ASN A 97 8.61 16.19 2.69
N THR A 98 7.55 16.45 3.47
CA THR A 98 6.28 16.91 2.91
C THR A 98 6.46 18.34 2.35
N PRO A 99 6.13 18.60 1.07
CA PRO A 99 6.24 19.95 0.54
C PRO A 99 5.30 20.89 1.30
N PRO A 100 5.71 22.14 1.55
CA PRO A 100 4.82 23.13 2.15
C PRO A 100 3.62 23.39 1.25
N ALA A 101 2.54 23.92 1.82
CA ALA A 101 1.33 24.21 1.07
C ALA A 101 1.62 25.23 -0.06
N PRO A 102 0.98 25.12 -1.24
CA PRO A 102 1.29 25.98 -2.39
C PRO A 102 1.22 27.48 -2.12
N HIS A 103 0.34 27.94 -1.21
CA HIS A 103 0.23 29.35 -0.84
C HIS A 103 1.45 29.88 -0.08
N VAL A 104 2.20 29.00 0.60
CA VAL A 104 3.44 29.34 1.31
C VAL A 104 4.63 29.43 0.33
N LEU A 105 4.52 28.79 -0.83
CA LEU A 105 5.54 28.79 -1.89
C LEU A 105 5.39 29.95 -2.87
N MET A 106 4.34 30.77 -2.73
CA MET A 106 4.18 31.97 -3.55
C MET A 106 5.27 32.97 -3.17
N MET A 107 6.15 33.27 -4.12
CA MET A 107 7.20 34.27 -3.93
C MET A 107 6.57 35.66 -3.82
N LEU A 108 7.12 36.49 -2.95
CA LEU A 108 6.83 37.92 -2.96
C LEU A 108 7.41 38.55 -4.24
N PRO A 109 6.86 39.67 -4.75
CA PRO A 109 7.39 40.31 -5.96
C PRO A 109 8.90 40.58 -5.92
N GLN A 110 9.45 40.89 -4.74
CA GLN A 110 10.88 41.11 -4.53
C GLN A 110 11.69 39.80 -4.62
N GLU A 111 11.11 38.68 -4.16
CA GLU A 111 11.75 37.36 -4.24
C GLU A 111 11.75 36.83 -5.67
N GLU A 112 10.72 37.14 -6.46
CA GLU A 112 10.66 36.83 -7.90
C GLU A 112 11.74 37.59 -8.68
N GLU A 113 11.94 38.88 -8.39
CA GLU A 113 12.98 39.70 -9.00
C GLU A 113 14.38 39.19 -8.65
N TRP A 114 14.62 38.89 -7.37
CA TRP A 114 15.87 38.28 -6.90
C TRP A 114 16.12 36.91 -7.54
N TYR A 115 15.09 36.05 -7.63
CA TYR A 115 15.19 34.75 -8.27
C TYR A 115 15.56 34.88 -9.76
N LYS A 116 14.95 35.85 -10.46
CA LYS A 116 15.28 36.16 -11.84
C LYS A 116 16.73 36.62 -12.00
N GLU A 117 17.18 37.55 -11.16
CA GLU A 117 18.57 38.04 -11.16
C GLU A 117 19.57 36.89 -10.95
N MET A 118 19.31 36.04 -9.96
CA MET A 118 20.16 34.87 -9.66
C MET A 118 20.19 33.87 -10.82
N MET A 119 19.05 33.63 -11.47
CA MET A 119 18.98 32.74 -12.62
C MET A 119 19.66 33.35 -13.86
N ASP A 120 19.58 34.65 -14.07
CA ASP A 120 20.27 35.34 -15.17
C ASP A 120 21.79 35.34 -14.96
N TYR A 121 22.26 35.55 -13.71
CA TYR A 121 23.67 35.38 -13.33
C TYR A 121 24.16 33.95 -13.58
N ALA A 122 23.43 32.94 -13.10
CA ALA A 122 23.81 31.53 -13.26
C ALA A 122 23.86 31.08 -14.72
N ASN A 123 23.04 31.69 -15.58
CA ASN A 123 22.98 31.40 -17.01
C ASN A 123 23.90 32.30 -17.86
N TYR A 124 24.76 33.12 -17.24
CA TYR A 124 25.65 34.06 -17.93
C TYR A 124 24.91 34.96 -18.94
N LYS A 125 23.66 35.35 -18.63
CA LYS A 125 22.83 36.25 -19.44
C LYS A 125 22.93 37.71 -19.02
N THR A 126 23.98 38.03 -18.26
CA THR A 126 24.36 39.41 -17.97
C THR A 126 25.13 39.95 -19.18
N ASP A 127 24.63 41.03 -19.78
CA ASP A 127 25.38 41.82 -20.77
C ASP A 127 26.71 42.35 -20.18
#